data_AF-A0A382C138-F1
#
_entry.id   AF-A0A382C138-F1
#
_cell.length_a   1.000
_cell.length_b   1.000
_cell.length_c   1.000
_cell.angle_alpha   90.00
_cell.angle_beta   90.00
_cell.angle_gamma   90.00
#
_symmetry.space_group_name_H-M   'P 1'
#
loop_
_entity.id
_entity.type
_entity.pdbx_description
1 polymer ?
#
loop_
_entity_poly.entity_id
_entity_poly.type
_entity_poly.pdbx_seq_one_letter_code
_entity_poly.pdbx_strand_id
1 'polypeptide(L)'
;MKISTWNLNSINARIDHLIKFIKSDQSDIYLLQELKSVEENFPKIEIKNIGYHCYVNGQKAWNGVAILSKKELPIINTKIPYYN
;
A
#
# COMPACT_ATOMS: atom_id res chain seq x y z
N MET A 1 -1.04 16.19 10.31
CA MET A 1 -0.69 15.23 9.25
C MET A 1 0.05 14.07 9.90
N LYS A 2 -0.44 12.84 9.74
CA LYS A 2 0.15 11.62 10.31
C LYS A 2 0.53 10.65 9.20
N ILE A 3 1.74 10.09 9.29
CA ILE A 3 2.27 9.13 8.32
C ILE A 3 2.68 7.88 9.08
N SER A 4 2.25 6.72 8.61
CA SER A 4 2.62 5.43 9.17
C SER A 4 3.30 4.56 8.12
N THR A 5 4.19 3.67 8.57
CA THR A 5 4.83 2.68 7.69
C THR A 5 4.62 1.29 8.25
N TRP A 6 4.39 0.31 7.36
CA TRP A 6 4.27 -1.09 7.76
C TRP A 6 4.80 -2.04 6.67
N ASN A 7 5.80 -2.82 7.05
CA ASN A 7 6.19 -4.01 6.29
C ASN A 7 5.18 -5.12 6.55
N LEU A 8 4.37 -5.42 5.53
CA LEU A 8 3.28 -6.38 5.65
C LEU A 8 3.77 -7.81 5.63
N ASN A 9 4.81 -8.16 4.86
CA ASN A 9 5.11 -9.57 4.57
C ASN A 9 3.86 -10.31 4.01
N SER A 10 3.46 -9.92 2.79
CA SER A 10 2.26 -10.32 2.03
C SER A 10 0.99 -9.53 2.35
N ILE A 11 0.50 -8.75 1.37
CA ILE A 11 -0.77 -8.02 1.48
C ILE A 11 -1.97 -8.98 1.51
N ASN A 12 -1.96 -10.02 0.68
CA ASN A 12 -3.10 -10.94 0.56
C ASN A 12 -3.34 -11.72 1.86
N ALA A 13 -2.28 -12.00 2.63
CA ALA A 13 -2.38 -12.66 3.92
C ALA A 13 -2.84 -11.73 5.06
N ARG A 14 -2.87 -10.41 4.84
CA ARG A 14 -2.99 -9.41 5.92
C ARG A 14 -3.98 -8.29 5.65
N ILE A 15 -4.77 -8.39 4.58
CA ILE A 15 -5.73 -7.34 4.20
C ILE A 15 -6.71 -7.00 5.35
N ASP A 16 -7.25 -8.01 6.03
CA ASP A 16 -8.20 -7.77 7.14
C ASP A 16 -7.52 -7.07 8.33
N HIS A 17 -6.29 -7.44 8.65
CA HIS A 17 -5.51 -6.80 9.70
C HIS A 17 -5.16 -5.36 9.33
N LEU A 18 -4.79 -5.12 8.06
CA LEU A 18 -4.53 -3.79 7.53
C LEU A 18 -5.77 -2.90 7.62
N ILE A 19 -6.93 -3.38 7.19
CA ILE A 19 -8.19 -2.63 7.26
C ILE A 19 -8.54 -2.30 8.71
N LYS A 20 -8.43 -3.28 9.63
CA LYS A 20 -8.68 -3.07 11.06
C LYS A 20 -7.75 -2.01 11.63
N PHE A 21 -6.45 -2.11 11.32
CA PHE A 21 -5.45 -1.15 11.76
C PHE A 21 -5.74 0.26 11.23
N ILE A 22 -6.00 0.41 9.92
CA ILE A 22 -6.28 1.72 9.30
C ILE A 22 -7.50 2.37 9.95
N LYS A 23 -8.56 1.58 10.20
CA LYS A 23 -9.79 2.08 10.85
C LYS A 23 -9.51 2.66 12.23
N SER A 24 -8.61 2.05 13.02
CA SER A 24 -8.22 2.57 14.34
C SER A 24 -7.18 3.69 14.28
N ASP A 25 -6.20 3.59 13.39
CA ASP A 25 -4.99 4.43 13.40
C ASP A 25 -5.19 5.77 12.68
N GLN A 26 -6.01 5.78 11.62
CA GLN A 26 -6.43 6.96 10.85
C GLN A 26 -5.29 7.88 10.39
N SER A 27 -4.08 7.35 10.13
CA SER A 27 -3.01 8.11 9.47
C SER A 27 -3.46 8.67 8.11
N ASP A 28 -2.95 9.85 7.73
CA ASP A 28 -3.28 10.46 6.44
C ASP A 28 -2.61 9.73 5.28
N ILE A 29 -1.43 9.14 5.53
CA ILE A 29 -0.66 8.35 4.58
C ILE A 29 -0.17 7.06 5.24
N TYR A 30 -0.26 5.93 4.52
CA TYR A 30 0.40 4.68 4.87
C TYR A 30 1.40 4.28 3.79
N LEU A 31 2.61 3.94 4.22
CA LEU A 31 3.67 3.39 3.37
C LEU A 31 3.78 1.89 3.64
N LEU A 32 3.49 1.07 2.64
CA LEU A 32 3.45 -0.37 2.76
C LEU A 32 4.61 -1.01 2.01
N GLN A 33 5.25 -2.01 2.62
CA GLN A 33 6.35 -2.78 2.04
C GLN A 33 6.06 -4.28 2.08
N GLU A 34 6.79 -5.04 1.27
CA GLU A 34 6.64 -6.49 1.12
C GLU A 34 5.22 -6.91 0.77
N LEU A 35 4.63 -6.29 -0.26
CA LEU A 35 3.32 -6.70 -0.75
C LEU A 35 3.31 -8.16 -1.23
N LYS A 36 4.41 -8.63 -1.84
CA LYS A 36 4.58 -9.99 -2.41
C LYS A 36 3.44 -10.38 -3.37
N SER A 37 2.86 -9.38 -4.01
CA SER A 37 1.74 -9.48 -4.93
C SER A 37 1.94 -8.53 -6.09
N VAL A 38 1.44 -8.92 -7.26
CA VAL A 38 1.32 -8.04 -8.43
C VAL A 38 0.19 -7.02 -8.22
N GLU A 39 0.23 -5.92 -8.96
CA GLU A 39 -0.71 -4.80 -8.79
C GLU A 39 -2.16 -5.20 -9.07
N GLU A 40 -2.40 -6.10 -10.03
CA GLU A 40 -3.72 -6.61 -10.41
C GLU A 40 -4.41 -7.35 -9.27
N ASN A 41 -3.61 -7.96 -8.39
CA ASN A 41 -4.10 -8.71 -7.23
C ASN A 41 -4.15 -7.85 -5.96
N PHE A 42 -3.77 -6.57 -6.02
CA PHE A 42 -3.84 -5.69 -4.86
C PHE A 42 -5.30 -5.36 -4.51
N PRO A 43 -5.70 -5.38 -3.22
CA PRO A 43 -7.09 -5.15 -2.78
C PRO A 43 -7.50 -3.67 -2.85
N LYS A 44 -7.50 -3.09 -4.06
CA LYS A 44 -7.76 -1.66 -4.29
C LYS A 44 -9.18 -1.27 -3.89
N ILE A 45 -10.16 -2.17 -4.07
CA ILE A 45 -11.57 -1.91 -3.76
C ILE A 45 -11.76 -1.78 -2.25
N GLU A 46 -11.20 -2.69 -1.49
CA GLU A 46 -11.28 -2.74 -0.03
C GLU A 46 -10.63 -1.49 0.59
N ILE A 47 -9.47 -1.07 0.07
CA ILE A 47 -8.80 0.16 0.48
C ILE A 47 -9.61 1.40 0.10
N LYS A 48 -10.19 1.44 -1.10
CA LYS A 48 -11.06 2.55 -1.53
C LYS A 48 -12.31 2.67 -0.65
N ASN A 49 -12.91 1.53 -0.27
CA ASN A 49 -14.11 1.49 0.57
C ASN A 49 -13.89 2.06 1.98
N ILE A 50 -12.64 2.11 2.45
CA ILE A 50 -12.27 2.76 3.72
C ILE A 50 -11.75 4.18 3.54
N GLY A 51 -11.89 4.77 2.35
CA GLY A 51 -11.64 6.19 2.07
C GLY A 51 -10.20 6.52 1.68
N TYR A 52 -9.43 5.57 1.16
CA TYR A 52 -8.04 5.80 0.75
C TYR A 52 -7.83 5.56 -0.74
N HIS A 53 -7.06 6.44 -1.37
CA HIS A 53 -6.45 6.24 -2.66
C HIS A 53 -5.25 5.31 -2.51
N CYS A 54 -4.98 4.46 -3.49
CA CYS A 54 -3.86 3.53 -3.48
C CYS A 54 -2.96 3.74 -4.71
N TYR A 55 -1.65 3.70 -4.48
CA TYR A 55 -0.61 3.78 -5.50
C TYR A 55 0.32 2.61 -5.28
N VAL A 56 0.39 1.68 -6.23
CA VAL A 56 0.98 0.35 -6.02
C VAL A 56 2.07 0.12 -7.05
N ASN A 57 3.17 -0.47 -6.62
CA ASN A 57 4.15 -1.10 -7.50
C ASN A 57 4.48 -2.47 -6.91
N GLY A 58 3.94 -3.52 -7.54
CA GLY A 58 3.99 -4.89 -7.03
C GLY A 58 4.70 -5.85 -7.98
N GLN A 59 5.30 -6.90 -7.42
CA GLN A 59 5.88 -8.00 -8.18
C GLN A 59 5.48 -9.34 -7.53
N LYS A 60 5.44 -10.42 -8.31
CA LYS A 60 5.02 -11.73 -7.82
C LYS A 60 6.04 -12.27 -6.79
N ALA A 61 5.53 -12.84 -5.70
CA ALA A 61 6.24 -13.56 -4.63
C ALA A 61 7.23 -12.75 -3.77
N TRP A 62 7.76 -11.62 -4.25
CA TRP A 62 8.83 -10.87 -3.58
C TRP A 62 8.49 -9.36 -3.55
N ASN A 63 9.18 -8.59 -2.70
CA ASN A 63 9.13 -7.12 -2.65
C ASN A 63 7.71 -6.52 -2.74
N GLY A 64 7.57 -5.44 -3.52
CA GLY A 64 6.35 -4.68 -3.71
C GLY A 64 6.16 -3.59 -2.65
N VAL A 65 5.71 -2.42 -3.09
CA VAL A 65 5.41 -1.26 -2.25
C VAL A 65 4.08 -0.64 -2.62
N ALA A 66 3.41 -0.02 -1.65
CA ALA A 66 2.23 0.80 -1.90
C ALA A 66 2.20 2.04 -1.01
N ILE A 67 1.59 3.11 -1.54
CA ILE A 67 1.21 4.30 -0.78
C ILE A 67 -0.31 4.31 -0.71
N LEU A 68 -0.86 4.39 0.50
CA LEU A 68 -2.26 4.69 0.72
C LEU A 68 -2.40 6.13 1.21
N SER A 69 -3.35 6.89 0.69
CA SER A 69 -3.54 8.30 1.05
C SER A 69 -5.00 8.67 1.11
N LYS A 70 -5.41 9.47 2.09
CA LYS A 70 -6.78 10.02 2.16
C LYS A 70 -7.10 11.00 1.02
N LYS A 71 -6.07 11.57 0.38
CA LYS A 71 -6.18 12.51 -0.74
C LYS A 71 -5.44 11.98 -1.96
N GLU A 72 -5.83 12.42 -3.15
CA GLU A 72 -5.05 12.16 -4.34
C GLU A 72 -3.65 12.77 -4.24
N LEU A 73 -2.63 12.01 -4.63
CA LEU A 73 -1.23 12.41 -4.66
C LEU A 73 -0.72 12.48 -6.11
N PRO A 74 0.10 13.49 -6.45
CA PRO A 74 0.82 13.52 -7.71
C PRO A 74 2.00 12.54 -7.67
N ILE A 75 1.81 11.34 -8.22
CA ILE A 75 2.89 10.35 -8.32
C ILE A 75 3.83 10.73 -9.47
N ILE A 76 5.04 11.16 -9.13
CA ILE A 76 6.04 11.64 -10.10
C ILE A 76 6.99 10.55 -10.62
N ASN A 77 7.08 9.41 -9.90
CA ASN A 77 7.99 8.32 -10.27
C ASN A 77 7.48 6.99 -9.71
N THR A 78 7.54 5.94 -10.53
CA THR A 78 7.23 4.55 -10.17
C THR A 78 8.37 3.59 -10.51
N LYS A 79 9.51 4.09 -11.03
CA LYS A 79 10.64 3.25 -11.44
C LYS A 79 11.26 2.55 -10.23
N ILE A 80 11.54 1.27 -10.39
CA ILE A 80 12.34 0.50 -9.43
C ILE A 80 13.80 0.99 -9.55
N PRO A 81 14.50 1.25 -8.42
CA PRO A 81 15.91 1.61 -8.47
C PRO A 81 16.72 0.48 -9.09
N TYR A 82 17.52 0.81 -10.10
CA TYR A 82 18.55 -0.06 -10.63
C TYR A 82 19.91 0.56 -10.29
N TYR A 83 20.81 -0.22 -9.73
CA TYR A 83 22.21 0.17 -9.56
C TYR A 83 22.96 -0.27 -10.82
N ASN A 84 23.30 0.70 -11.68
CA ASN A 84 24.30 0.54 -12.73
C ASN A 84 25.61 1.19 -12.27
#